data_AF-A0A433F593-F1
#
_entry.id   AF-A0A433F593-F1
#
_cell.length_a   1.000
_cell.length_b   1.000
_cell.length_c   1.000
_cell.angle_alpha   90.00
_cell.angle_beta   90.00
_cell.angle_gamma   90.00
#
_symmetry.space_group_name_H-M   'P 1'
#
loop_
_entity.id
_entity.type
_entity.pdbx_description
1 polymer ?
#
loop_
_entity_poly.entity_id
_entity_poly.type
_entity_poly.pdbx_seq_one_letter_code
_entity_poly.pdbx_strand_id
1 'polypeptide(L)'
;MRVYIANFGEENYEWPVCKAKGTVATMNDIKAQPLWEQGKKEEYIVSRMKNDKSARGQAPTRQTASRWYNLMTIISETADDLWIHRDGEKLYWTISKNAPHFFENKKEPVGRKRDVVVCHKPCKQWSDRSRSGQQLLWRGLHPKAKDFLSTEATLQQLKPENAEYAIALINGEDLSPWHEQELWKKKNANASKEYNPVTYANSARKAAMRMSRMAFTTAKQSNGQTVERAVKNKDVKFRNEMELEDYITALIEAQEGMCALTELPLEMDEKDGDKELICSLDRIDSNGHYERDNLQVVCRFINRWKSDSDNEEFRRLLKILGISCMTQDN
;
A
#
# COMPACT_ATOMS: atom_id res chain seq x y z
N MET A 1 21.91 2.41 -16.04
CA MET A 1 21.79 2.87 -14.64
C MET A 1 22.02 1.69 -13.72
N ARG A 2 23.01 1.76 -12.80
CA ARG A 2 23.21 0.69 -11.80
C ARG A 2 22.29 0.93 -10.61
N VAL A 3 21.97 -0.13 -9.88
CA VAL A 3 21.15 -0.06 -8.66
C VAL A 3 21.92 -0.66 -7.51
N TYR A 4 22.07 0.10 -6.44
CA TYR A 4 22.80 -0.28 -5.23
C TYR A 4 21.86 -0.30 -4.03
N ILE A 5 22.04 -1.30 -3.18
CA ILE A 5 21.56 -1.29 -1.79
C ILE A 5 22.74 -0.96 -0.89
N ALA A 6 22.55 -0.07 0.08
CA ALA A 6 23.63 0.41 0.92
C ALA A 6 23.22 0.63 2.38
N ASN A 7 24.20 0.46 3.25
CA ASN A 7 24.23 0.80 4.67
C ASN A 7 25.37 1.79 4.90
N PHE A 8 25.20 2.69 5.87
CA PHE A 8 26.07 3.84 6.06
C PHE A 8 26.82 3.73 7.39
N GLY A 9 27.78 2.80 7.43
CA GLY A 9 28.57 2.49 8.64
C GLY A 9 27.91 1.47 9.56
N GLU A 10 28.62 1.11 10.63
CA GLU A 10 28.11 0.22 11.68
C GLU A 10 26.86 0.83 12.33
N GLU A 11 25.82 0.04 12.54
CA GLU A 11 24.51 0.52 13.02
C GLU A 11 23.92 1.68 12.17
N ASN A 12 24.38 1.84 10.93
CA ASN A 12 24.01 2.96 10.05
C ASN A 12 24.26 4.36 10.67
N TYR A 13 25.30 4.52 11.49
CA TYR A 13 25.56 5.80 12.17
C TYR A 13 25.70 7.01 11.23
N GLU A 14 26.10 6.79 9.97
CA GLU A 14 26.29 7.86 8.97
C GLU A 14 25.00 8.15 8.19
N TRP A 15 23.98 7.31 8.31
CA TRP A 15 22.70 7.49 7.60
C TRP A 15 22.02 8.84 7.88
N PRO A 16 21.90 9.33 9.13
CA PRO A 16 21.25 10.61 9.39
C PRO A 16 21.94 11.78 8.66
N VAL A 17 23.28 11.75 8.58
CA VAL A 17 24.09 12.76 7.89
C VAL A 17 23.87 12.66 6.38
N CYS A 18 23.94 11.45 5.82
CA CYS A 18 23.69 11.20 4.40
C CYS A 18 22.30 11.65 3.96
N LYS A 19 21.29 11.39 4.78
CA LYS A 19 19.91 11.80 4.54
C LYS A 19 19.76 13.32 4.55
N ALA A 20 20.36 14.01 5.53
CA ALA A 20 20.26 15.45 5.66
C ALA A 20 21.02 16.20 4.55
N LYS A 21 22.26 15.77 4.26
CA LYS A 21 23.12 16.39 3.23
C LYS A 21 22.75 15.99 1.80
N GLY A 22 21.94 14.94 1.63
CA GLY A 22 21.67 14.37 0.31
C GLY A 22 22.95 13.79 -0.29
N THR A 23 23.56 12.82 0.41
CA THR A 23 24.74 12.09 -0.06
C THR A 23 24.56 10.58 0.09
N VAL A 24 25.36 9.81 -0.66
CA VAL A 24 25.71 8.42 -0.33
C VAL A 24 27.14 8.41 0.21
N ALA A 25 27.46 7.50 1.12
CA ALA A 25 28.78 7.48 1.73
C ALA A 25 29.32 6.08 2.01
N THR A 26 30.64 6.00 2.10
CA THR A 26 31.39 4.89 2.71
C THR A 26 32.60 5.48 3.44
N MET A 27 33.36 4.66 4.14
CA MET A 27 34.50 5.11 4.95
C MET A 27 35.70 4.19 4.83
N ASN A 28 36.88 4.78 4.93
CA ASN A 28 38.16 4.10 5.11
C ASN A 28 38.72 4.43 6.48
N ASP A 29 39.58 3.55 6.99
CA ASP A 29 40.46 3.92 8.09
C ASP A 29 41.41 5.03 7.65
N ILE A 30 41.67 5.99 8.54
CA ILE A 30 42.51 7.15 8.25
C ILE A 30 43.92 6.78 7.78
N LYS A 31 44.47 5.64 8.27
CA LYS A 31 45.80 5.17 7.88
C LYS A 31 45.82 4.53 6.49
N ALA A 32 44.66 4.05 6.02
CA ALA A 32 44.54 3.38 4.73
C ALA A 32 44.15 4.35 3.60
N GLN A 33 43.55 5.50 3.94
CA GLN A 33 43.08 6.49 2.96
C GLN A 33 44.16 6.94 1.97
N PRO A 34 45.41 7.29 2.37
CA PRO A 34 46.42 7.77 1.43
C PRO A 34 46.79 6.75 0.35
N LEU A 35 46.73 5.45 0.67
CA LEU A 35 47.01 4.38 -0.29
C LEU A 35 45.89 4.25 -1.33
N TRP A 36 44.63 4.51 -0.93
CA TRP A 36 43.51 4.55 -1.85
C TRP A 36 43.59 5.77 -2.79
N GLU A 37 43.89 6.96 -2.25
CA GLU A 37 44.03 8.20 -3.03
C GLU A 37 45.15 8.13 -4.08
N GLN A 38 46.24 7.42 -3.76
CA GLN A 38 47.37 7.19 -4.67
C GLN A 38 47.11 6.08 -5.70
N GLY A 39 45.96 5.41 -5.67
CA GLY A 39 45.68 4.27 -6.56
C GLY A 39 46.45 2.99 -6.22
N LYS A 40 47.09 2.92 -5.05
CA LYS A 40 47.99 1.83 -4.65
C LYS A 40 47.23 0.66 -4.04
N LYS A 41 46.43 -0.01 -4.86
CA LYS A 41 45.52 -1.08 -4.42
C LYS A 41 46.20 -2.24 -3.71
N GLU A 42 47.35 -2.71 -4.19
CA GLU A 42 48.07 -3.83 -3.58
C GLU A 42 48.65 -3.47 -2.21
N GLU A 43 49.26 -2.30 -2.09
CA GLU A 43 49.76 -1.78 -0.81
C GLU A 43 48.61 -1.54 0.18
N TYR A 44 47.48 -1.03 -0.29
CA TYR A 44 46.26 -0.90 0.50
C TYR A 44 45.84 -2.26 1.06
N ILE A 45 45.70 -3.28 0.21
CA ILE A 45 45.29 -4.63 0.62
C ILE A 45 46.23 -5.20 1.68
N VAL A 46 47.55 -5.16 1.43
CA VAL A 46 48.56 -5.68 2.36
C VAL A 46 48.50 -4.92 3.70
N SER A 47 48.38 -3.60 3.66
CA SER A 47 48.25 -2.75 4.86
C SER A 47 47.01 -3.12 5.68
N ARG A 48 45.84 -3.30 5.03
CA ARG A 48 44.61 -3.71 5.71
C ARG A 48 44.74 -5.09 6.35
N MET A 49 45.33 -6.05 5.66
CA MET A 49 45.53 -7.41 6.20
C MET A 49 46.43 -7.43 7.44
N LYS A 50 47.44 -6.55 7.49
CA LYS A 50 48.38 -6.47 8.62
C LYS A 50 47.81 -5.73 9.82
N ASN A 51 47.08 -4.63 9.57
CA ASN A 51 46.74 -3.65 10.60
C ASN A 51 45.31 -3.79 11.14
N ASP A 52 44.40 -4.38 10.37
CA ASP A 52 43.02 -4.56 10.81
C ASP A 52 42.78 -5.94 11.38
N LYS A 53 41.80 -6.01 12.29
CA LYS A 53 41.23 -7.25 12.81
C LYS A 53 39.74 -7.31 12.51
N SER A 54 39.14 -8.49 12.44
CA SER A 54 37.69 -8.69 12.40
C SER A 54 37.11 -8.51 13.82
N ALA A 55 35.78 -8.52 13.96
CA ALA A 55 35.16 -8.47 15.28
C ALA A 55 35.58 -9.65 16.19
N ARG A 56 36.06 -10.75 15.58
CA ARG A 56 36.62 -11.93 16.26
C ARG A 56 38.14 -11.89 16.41
N GLY A 57 38.78 -10.73 16.17
CA GLY A 57 40.23 -10.56 16.33
C GLY A 57 41.11 -11.13 15.22
N GLN A 58 40.53 -11.66 14.13
CA GLN A 58 41.27 -12.27 13.02
C GLN A 58 41.63 -11.26 11.94
N ALA A 59 42.80 -11.38 11.31
CA ALA A 59 43.15 -10.55 10.14
C ALA A 59 42.14 -10.72 9.00
N PRO A 60 41.76 -9.65 8.27
CA PRO A 60 40.87 -9.76 7.13
C PRO A 60 41.55 -10.52 5.99
N THR A 61 40.75 -11.20 5.16
CA THR A 61 41.26 -11.86 3.95
C THR A 61 41.60 -10.83 2.87
N ARG A 62 42.46 -11.23 1.91
CA ARG A 62 42.78 -10.43 0.72
C ARG A 62 41.53 -9.98 -0.03
N GLN A 63 40.54 -10.87 -0.18
CA GLN A 63 39.27 -10.58 -0.83
C GLN A 63 38.48 -9.51 -0.06
N THR A 64 38.47 -9.57 1.27
CA THR A 64 37.79 -8.59 2.13
C THR A 64 38.45 -7.21 2.02
N ALA A 65 39.78 -7.14 2.10
CA ALA A 65 40.52 -5.90 1.96
C ALA A 65 40.36 -5.29 0.55
N SER A 66 40.40 -6.12 -0.50
CA SER A 66 40.13 -5.69 -1.87
C SER A 66 38.71 -5.16 -2.04
N ARG A 67 37.72 -5.79 -1.38
CA ARG A 67 36.35 -5.31 -1.36
C ARG A 67 36.28 -3.90 -0.76
N TRP A 68 36.90 -3.64 0.38
CA TRP A 68 36.91 -2.31 1.01
C TRP A 68 37.47 -1.23 0.09
N TYR A 69 38.58 -1.52 -0.61
CA TYR A 69 39.12 -0.60 -1.62
C TYR A 69 38.06 -0.27 -2.69
N ASN A 70 37.41 -1.30 -3.24
CA ASN A 70 36.42 -1.13 -4.29
C ASN A 70 35.16 -0.39 -3.78
N LEU A 71 34.77 -0.53 -2.51
CA LEU A 71 33.63 0.19 -1.94
C LEU A 71 33.85 1.70 -2.02
N MET A 72 35.04 2.15 -1.63
CA MET A 72 35.43 3.55 -1.70
C MET A 72 35.42 4.06 -3.15
N THR A 73 35.97 3.26 -4.08
CA THR A 73 35.92 3.55 -5.52
C THR A 73 34.48 3.69 -6.04
N ILE A 74 33.59 2.73 -5.74
CA ILE A 74 32.18 2.76 -6.17
C ILE A 74 31.49 4.05 -5.70
N ILE A 75 31.66 4.44 -4.44
CA ILE A 75 31.06 5.67 -3.91
C ILE A 75 31.67 6.91 -4.57
N SER A 76 32.99 6.96 -4.73
CA SER A 76 33.66 8.13 -5.33
C SER A 76 33.26 8.38 -6.80
N GLU A 77 32.95 7.30 -7.53
CA GLU A 77 32.71 7.30 -8.98
C GLU A 77 31.23 7.18 -9.38
N THR A 78 30.31 6.87 -8.46
CA THR A 78 28.89 6.70 -8.82
C THR A 78 28.28 7.98 -9.38
N ALA A 79 27.57 7.88 -10.50
CA ALA A 79 26.86 9.00 -11.11
C ALA A 79 25.64 8.46 -11.85
N ASP A 80 24.49 9.12 -11.69
CA ASP A 80 23.22 8.71 -12.28
C ASP A 80 22.84 7.25 -11.97
N ASP A 81 23.29 6.75 -10.81
CA ASP A 81 22.93 5.43 -10.30
C ASP A 81 21.87 5.55 -9.20
N LEU A 82 21.04 4.51 -9.08
CA LEU A 82 20.01 4.41 -8.07
C LEU A 82 20.58 3.79 -6.79
N TRP A 83 20.31 4.44 -5.67
CA TRP A 83 20.72 3.97 -4.34
C TRP A 83 19.50 3.76 -3.47
N ILE A 84 19.48 2.65 -2.74
CA ILE A 84 18.37 2.23 -1.87
C ILE A 84 18.94 1.93 -0.48
N HIS A 85 18.25 2.39 0.55
CA HIS A 85 18.58 2.13 1.95
C HIS A 85 17.32 1.77 2.73
N ARG A 86 17.42 0.78 3.62
CA ARG A 86 16.35 0.43 4.56
C ARG A 86 16.68 1.00 5.93
N ASP A 87 15.75 1.79 6.45
CA ASP A 87 15.80 2.35 7.80
C ASP A 87 14.50 2.00 8.53
N GLY A 88 14.60 0.99 9.40
CA GLY A 88 13.46 0.38 10.09
C GLY A 88 12.39 -0.15 9.12
N GLU A 89 11.20 0.45 9.20
CA GLU A 89 10.03 0.12 8.39
C GLU A 89 9.94 0.89 7.08
N LYS A 90 10.92 1.73 6.76
CA LYS A 90 10.92 2.54 5.54
C LYS A 90 12.04 2.13 4.59
N LEU A 91 11.73 2.17 3.31
CA LEU A 91 12.73 2.19 2.25
C LEU A 91 12.92 3.61 1.76
N TYR A 92 14.17 4.04 1.71
CA TYR A 92 14.59 5.30 1.11
C TYR A 92 15.34 5.03 -0.19
N TRP A 93 15.18 5.92 -1.15
CA TRP A 93 15.96 5.89 -2.39
C TRP A 93 16.44 7.28 -2.82
N THR A 94 17.49 7.30 -3.64
CA THR A 94 18.04 8.50 -4.27
C THR A 94 18.77 8.16 -5.57
N ILE A 95 19.16 9.19 -6.33
CA ILE A 95 20.03 9.09 -7.51
C ILE A 95 21.32 9.85 -7.24
N SER A 96 22.48 9.22 -7.43
CA SER A 96 23.78 9.89 -7.32
C SER A 96 23.94 10.97 -8.39
N LYS A 97 24.58 12.08 -8.03
CA LYS A 97 24.84 13.18 -8.96
C LYS A 97 26.19 13.00 -9.61
N ASN A 98 26.31 13.45 -10.86
CA ASN A 98 27.61 13.69 -11.49
C ASN A 98 28.26 14.95 -10.90
N ALA A 99 28.73 14.83 -9.65
CA ALA A 99 29.41 15.86 -8.89
C ALA A 99 30.62 15.25 -8.17
N PRO A 100 31.68 16.03 -7.87
CA PRO A 100 32.83 15.51 -7.13
C PRO A 100 32.41 14.99 -5.75
N HIS A 101 33.06 13.92 -5.31
CA HIS A 101 32.97 13.48 -3.91
C HIS A 101 33.81 14.40 -3.02
N PHE A 102 33.57 14.35 -1.72
CA PHE A 102 34.37 15.05 -0.72
C PHE A 102 34.59 14.15 0.51
N PHE A 103 35.59 14.50 1.31
CA PHE A 103 35.99 13.73 2.48
C PHE A 103 35.72 14.49 3.77
N GLU A 104 35.32 13.77 4.81
CA GLU A 104 35.22 14.28 6.17
C GLU A 104 35.93 13.32 7.13
N ASN A 105 36.81 13.85 7.97
CA ASN A 105 37.43 13.08 9.04
C ASN A 105 36.43 12.92 10.18
N LYS A 106 36.31 11.69 10.70
CA LYS A 106 35.37 11.38 11.77
C LYS A 106 35.93 10.31 12.68
N LYS A 107 35.59 10.38 13.96
CA LYS A 107 35.74 9.25 14.87
C LYS A 107 34.42 8.48 14.91
N GLU A 108 34.46 7.18 14.63
CA GLU A 108 33.22 6.37 14.62
C GLU A 108 32.50 6.51 15.98
N PRO A 109 31.21 6.88 16.00
CA PRO A 109 30.49 7.11 17.25
C PRO A 109 30.15 5.80 17.97
N VAL A 110 30.05 4.71 17.21
CA VAL A 110 29.68 3.36 17.65
C VAL A 110 30.76 2.35 17.24
N GLY A 111 30.61 1.11 17.70
CA GLY A 111 31.54 0.04 17.35
C GLY A 111 32.96 0.30 17.84
N ARG A 112 33.94 0.19 16.94
CA ARG A 112 35.38 0.24 17.26
C ARG A 112 35.94 1.64 17.51
N LYS A 113 35.15 2.70 17.25
CA LYS A 113 35.56 4.09 17.49
C LYS A 113 36.87 4.48 16.81
N ARG A 114 37.10 3.99 15.59
CA ARG A 114 38.31 4.29 14.80
C ARG A 114 38.24 5.71 14.27
N ASP A 115 39.41 6.27 13.98
CA ASP A 115 39.53 7.46 13.16
C ASP A 115 39.41 7.05 11.68
N VAL A 116 38.38 7.57 11.02
CA VAL A 116 38.00 7.23 9.66
C VAL A 116 37.91 8.47 8.79
N VAL A 117 38.08 8.26 7.49
CA VAL A 117 37.79 9.23 6.43
C VAL A 117 36.50 8.79 5.76
N VAL A 118 35.45 9.57 5.94
CA VAL A 118 34.14 9.35 5.31
C VAL A 118 34.14 10.02 3.95
N CYS A 119 33.92 9.22 2.90
CA CYS A 119 33.75 9.72 1.53
C CYS A 119 32.27 9.92 1.26
N HIS A 120 31.87 11.16 1.00
CA HIS A 120 30.53 11.52 0.61
C HIS A 120 30.47 11.81 -0.88
N LYS A 121 29.50 11.21 -1.56
CA LYS A 121 29.13 11.53 -2.93
C LYS A 121 27.76 12.22 -2.96
N PRO A 122 27.63 13.42 -3.53
CA PRO A 122 26.35 14.10 -3.64
C PRO A 122 25.31 13.28 -4.40
N CYS A 123 24.07 13.31 -3.93
CA CYS A 123 22.92 12.71 -4.59
C CYS A 123 21.72 13.68 -4.58
N LYS A 124 20.60 13.25 -5.16
CA LYS A 124 19.31 13.93 -4.95
C LYS A 124 18.88 13.74 -3.49
N GLN A 125 17.91 14.53 -3.05
CA GLN A 125 17.37 14.33 -1.71
C GLN A 125 16.74 12.94 -1.60
N TRP A 126 17.02 12.26 -0.49
CA TRP A 126 16.49 10.93 -0.22
C TRP A 126 14.97 10.97 -0.05
N SER A 127 14.27 10.02 -0.67
CA SER A 127 12.81 9.94 -0.61
C SER A 127 12.36 8.59 -0.08
N ASP A 128 11.39 8.59 0.85
CA ASP A 128 10.64 7.39 1.26
C ASP A 128 9.35 7.17 0.43
N ARG A 129 9.19 7.91 -0.67
CA ARG A 129 8.03 7.84 -1.56
C ARG A 129 8.43 7.43 -2.97
N SER A 130 7.64 6.60 -3.62
CA SER A 130 7.71 6.34 -5.06
C SER A 130 7.50 7.64 -5.85
N ARG A 131 7.82 7.63 -7.14
CA ARG A 131 7.54 8.74 -8.05
C ARG A 131 6.04 9.03 -8.20
N SER A 132 5.20 8.02 -7.99
CA SER A 132 3.74 8.18 -7.92
C SER A 132 3.23 8.70 -6.56
N GLY A 133 4.11 8.95 -5.59
CA GLY A 133 3.80 9.53 -4.28
C GLY A 133 3.46 8.52 -3.18
N GLN A 134 3.45 7.22 -3.48
CA GLN A 134 3.18 6.16 -2.51
C GLN A 134 4.37 5.98 -1.57
N GLN A 135 4.11 5.93 -0.26
CA GLN A 135 5.16 5.67 0.73
C GLN A 135 5.65 4.21 0.66
N LEU A 136 6.96 4.03 0.55
CA LEU A 136 7.67 2.76 0.45
C LEU A 136 7.92 2.19 1.86
N LEU A 137 7.04 1.29 2.28
CA LEU A 137 7.10 0.64 3.59
C LEU A 137 7.61 -0.80 3.48
N TRP A 138 8.58 -1.16 4.32
CA TRP A 138 9.20 -2.49 4.36
C TRP A 138 8.18 -3.60 4.55
N ARG A 139 7.29 -3.47 5.55
CA ARG A 139 6.19 -4.43 5.78
C ARG A 139 5.31 -4.70 4.55
N GLY A 140 5.13 -3.69 3.69
CA GLY A 140 4.27 -3.78 2.51
C GLY A 140 4.95 -4.39 1.28
N LEU A 141 6.24 -4.70 1.35
CA LEU A 141 6.95 -5.31 0.23
C LEU A 141 6.63 -6.80 0.11
N HIS A 142 6.63 -7.26 -1.13
CA HIS A 142 6.60 -8.68 -1.43
C HIS A 142 7.77 -9.42 -0.71
N PRO A 143 7.54 -10.59 -0.09
CA PRO A 143 8.59 -11.31 0.64
C PRO A 143 9.86 -11.57 -0.17
N LYS A 144 9.73 -11.86 -1.47
CA LYS A 144 10.87 -12.03 -2.37
C LYS A 144 11.69 -10.74 -2.56
N ALA A 145 11.04 -9.58 -2.57
CA ALA A 145 11.73 -8.29 -2.69
C ALA A 145 12.59 -8.00 -1.45
N LYS A 146 12.14 -8.46 -0.26
CA LYS A 146 12.90 -8.32 0.99
C LYS A 146 14.23 -9.07 0.97
N ASP A 147 14.34 -10.16 0.19
CA ASP A 147 15.59 -10.91 0.03
C ASP A 147 16.72 -10.08 -0.59
N PHE A 148 16.40 -8.99 -1.32
CA PHE A 148 17.40 -8.21 -2.05
C PHE A 148 17.30 -6.69 -1.89
N LEU A 149 16.24 -6.15 -1.27
CA LEU A 149 16.12 -4.71 -1.00
C LEU A 149 16.71 -4.27 0.35
N SER A 150 17.45 -5.16 1.01
CA SER A 150 18.29 -4.85 2.17
C SER A 150 19.56 -5.66 2.11
N THR A 151 20.62 -5.18 2.76
CA THR A 151 21.89 -5.88 2.88
C THR A 151 22.39 -5.76 4.32
N GLU A 152 23.19 -6.71 4.77
CA GLU A 152 23.99 -6.59 6.00
C GLU A 152 25.39 -6.03 5.71
N ALA A 153 25.79 -6.00 4.44
CA ALA A 153 27.06 -5.41 4.04
C ALA A 153 26.97 -3.88 3.89
N THR A 154 28.11 -3.21 3.72
CA THR A 154 28.15 -1.76 3.47
C THR A 154 27.40 -1.38 2.21
N LEU A 155 27.61 -2.08 1.10
CA LEU A 155 26.79 -1.95 -0.10
C LEU A 155 26.90 -3.19 -0.99
N GLN A 156 25.92 -3.33 -1.88
CA GLN A 156 25.85 -4.36 -2.90
C GLN A 156 25.15 -3.81 -4.14
N GLN A 157 25.68 -4.14 -5.32
CA GLN A 157 24.98 -3.90 -6.58
C GLN A 157 23.93 -5.00 -6.80
N LEU A 158 22.71 -4.62 -7.18
CA LEU A 158 21.67 -5.56 -7.55
C LEU A 158 21.99 -6.21 -8.91
N LYS A 159 21.60 -7.48 -9.05
CA LYS A 159 21.55 -8.18 -10.34
C LYS A 159 20.54 -7.48 -11.27
N PRO A 160 20.70 -7.57 -12.60
CA PRO A 160 19.81 -6.91 -13.56
C PRO A 160 18.31 -7.13 -13.28
N GLU A 161 17.89 -8.38 -13.09
CA GLU A 161 16.50 -8.75 -12.78
C GLU A 161 15.93 -8.07 -11.51
N ASN A 162 16.74 -7.95 -10.47
CA ASN A 162 16.34 -7.31 -9.21
C ASN A 162 16.39 -5.78 -9.31
N ALA A 163 17.30 -5.26 -10.13
CA ALA A 163 17.41 -3.84 -10.42
C ALA A 163 16.17 -3.35 -11.18
N GLU A 164 15.70 -4.09 -12.19
CA GLU A 164 14.46 -3.78 -12.92
C GLU A 164 13.25 -3.73 -11.99
N TYR A 165 13.09 -4.72 -11.11
CA TYR A 165 12.04 -4.71 -10.10
C TYR A 165 12.12 -3.48 -9.17
N ALA A 166 13.32 -3.15 -8.68
CA ALA A 166 13.52 -2.03 -7.77
C ALA A 166 13.18 -0.69 -8.44
N ILE A 167 13.52 -0.54 -9.72
CA ILE A 167 13.17 0.65 -10.52
C ILE A 167 11.66 0.75 -10.70
N ALA A 168 10.99 -0.34 -11.10
CA ALA A 168 9.53 -0.38 -11.25
C ALA A 168 8.81 -0.03 -9.93
N LEU A 169 9.28 -0.59 -8.81
CA LEU A 169 8.75 -0.29 -7.47
C LEU A 169 8.88 1.20 -7.13
N ILE A 170 10.03 1.80 -7.43
CA ILE A 170 10.28 3.22 -7.15
C ILE A 170 9.49 4.13 -8.10
N ASN A 171 9.29 3.73 -9.35
CA ASN A 171 8.45 4.46 -10.29
C ASN A 171 6.96 4.34 -9.94
N GLY A 172 6.58 3.31 -9.18
CA GLY A 172 5.19 3.01 -8.85
C GLY A 172 4.45 2.31 -9.99
N GLU A 173 5.18 1.52 -10.77
CA GLU A 173 4.68 0.75 -11.90
C GLU A 173 3.99 -0.55 -11.44
N ASP A 174 3.35 -1.25 -12.37
CA ASP A 174 2.79 -2.57 -12.10
C ASP A 174 3.90 -3.61 -11.87
N LEU A 175 3.81 -4.34 -10.76
CA LEU A 175 4.78 -5.35 -10.34
C LEU A 175 4.30 -6.79 -10.60
N SER A 176 3.10 -6.95 -11.16
CA SER A 176 2.50 -8.25 -11.52
C SER A 176 3.44 -9.12 -12.37
N PRO A 177 4.23 -8.60 -13.33
CA PRO A 177 5.17 -9.41 -14.13
C PRO A 177 6.20 -10.20 -13.31
N TRP A 178 6.56 -9.72 -12.12
CA TRP A 178 7.43 -10.46 -11.19
C TRP A 178 6.62 -11.27 -10.19
N HIS A 179 5.54 -10.71 -9.63
CA HIS A 179 4.74 -11.37 -8.59
C HIS A 179 4.02 -12.62 -9.10
N GLU A 180 3.76 -12.72 -10.40
CA GLU A 180 3.14 -13.87 -11.02
C GLU A 180 4.10 -15.03 -11.30
N GLN A 181 5.41 -14.79 -11.22
CA GLN A 181 6.42 -15.82 -11.44
C GLN A 181 6.40 -16.87 -10.33
N GLU A 182 6.64 -18.14 -10.70
CA GLU A 182 6.53 -19.28 -9.78
C GLU A 182 7.41 -19.13 -8.53
N LEU A 183 8.62 -18.61 -8.69
CA LEU A 183 9.55 -18.36 -7.57
C LEU A 183 9.01 -17.32 -6.58
N TRP A 184 8.35 -16.26 -7.08
CA TRP A 184 7.77 -15.20 -6.26
C TRP A 184 6.50 -15.70 -5.55
N LYS A 185 5.62 -16.39 -6.28
CA LYS A 185 4.42 -17.04 -5.71
C LYS A 185 4.78 -18.02 -4.58
N LYS A 186 5.75 -18.92 -4.80
CA LYS A 186 6.24 -19.86 -3.78
C LYS A 186 6.74 -19.14 -2.52
N LYS A 187 7.54 -18.08 -2.70
CA LYS A 187 8.07 -17.29 -1.57
C LYS A 187 6.94 -16.61 -0.80
N ASN A 188 5.92 -16.09 -1.49
CA ASN A 188 4.76 -15.47 -0.87
C ASN A 188 3.91 -16.49 -0.09
N ALA A 189 3.64 -17.66 -0.68
CA ALA A 189 2.90 -18.74 -0.04
C ALA A 189 3.62 -19.26 1.22
N ASN A 190 4.94 -19.41 1.18
CA ASN A 190 5.71 -19.81 2.35
C ASN A 190 5.69 -18.75 3.46
N ALA A 191 5.81 -17.47 3.12
CA ALA A 191 5.72 -16.38 4.09
C ALA A 191 4.32 -16.27 4.72
N SER A 192 3.27 -16.63 3.98
CA SER A 192 1.88 -16.61 4.46
C SER A 192 1.59 -17.65 5.56
N LYS A 193 2.45 -18.66 5.74
CA LYS A 193 2.33 -19.68 6.79
C LYS A 193 2.89 -19.23 8.16
N GLU A 194 3.70 -18.17 8.23
CA GLU A 194 4.28 -17.66 9.49
C GLU A 194 3.74 -16.28 9.91
N TYR A 195 3.09 -15.52 9.02
CA TYR A 195 2.44 -14.26 9.37
C TYR A 195 1.44 -13.87 8.25
N ASN A 196 0.24 -13.43 8.66
CA ASN A 196 -0.91 -13.18 7.79
C ASN A 196 -0.55 -12.39 6.51
N PRO A 197 -0.85 -12.88 5.29
CA PRO A 197 -0.20 -12.42 4.07
C PRO A 197 -0.58 -11.01 3.63
N VAL A 198 0.46 -10.33 3.16
CA VAL A 198 0.59 -8.97 2.60
C VAL A 198 -0.39 -8.62 1.46
N THR A 199 -1.25 -9.53 1.01
CA THR A 199 -2.34 -9.25 0.06
C THR A 199 -3.45 -8.37 0.65
N TYR A 200 -3.78 -8.53 1.93
CA TYR A 200 -4.78 -7.67 2.59
C TYR A 200 -4.29 -6.23 2.76
N ALA A 201 -3.01 -6.02 3.02
CA ALA A 201 -2.47 -4.68 3.25
C ALA A 201 -2.54 -3.79 2.00
N ASN A 202 -2.41 -4.36 0.79
CA ASN A 202 -2.42 -3.58 -0.45
C ASN A 202 -3.86 -3.30 -0.96
N SER A 203 -4.78 -4.27 -0.84
CA SER A 203 -6.19 -4.07 -1.17
C SER A 203 -6.90 -3.18 -0.15
N ALA A 204 -6.68 -3.40 1.15
CA ALA A 204 -7.22 -2.56 2.22
C ALA A 204 -6.66 -1.13 2.14
N ARG A 205 -5.37 -0.95 1.79
CA ARG A 205 -4.80 0.39 1.58
C ARG A 205 -5.34 1.08 0.33
N LYS A 206 -5.58 0.35 -0.77
CA LYS A 206 -6.25 0.89 -1.96
C LYS A 206 -7.68 1.31 -1.65
N ALA A 207 -8.42 0.49 -0.90
CA ALA A 207 -9.75 0.82 -0.40
C ALA A 207 -9.73 2.04 0.54
N ALA A 208 -8.80 2.09 1.50
CA ALA A 208 -8.62 3.20 2.42
C ALA A 208 -8.26 4.51 1.71
N MET A 209 -7.39 4.46 0.68
CA MET A 209 -7.10 5.62 -0.16
C MET A 209 -8.33 6.13 -0.91
N ARG A 210 -9.13 5.23 -1.48
CA ARG A 210 -10.40 5.60 -2.14
C ARG A 210 -11.36 6.25 -1.13
N MET A 211 -11.57 5.61 0.03
CA MET A 211 -12.47 6.11 1.07
C MET A 211 -12.00 7.46 1.63
N SER A 212 -10.70 7.63 1.86
CA SER A 212 -10.12 8.91 2.31
C SER A 212 -10.32 10.02 1.28
N ARG A 213 -10.05 9.74 -0.01
CA ARG A 213 -10.29 10.72 -1.09
C ARG A 213 -11.77 11.12 -1.16
N MET A 214 -12.68 10.16 -1.11
CA MET A 214 -14.12 10.45 -1.07
C MET A 214 -14.48 11.33 0.13
N ALA A 215 -14.01 11.00 1.34
CA ALA A 215 -14.29 11.78 2.53
C ALA A 215 -13.82 13.24 2.41
N PHE A 216 -12.60 13.46 1.92
CA PHE A 216 -12.08 14.82 1.70
C PHE A 216 -12.83 15.57 0.59
N THR A 217 -13.19 14.90 -0.51
CA THR A 217 -13.98 15.50 -1.59
C THR A 217 -15.37 15.89 -1.11
N THR A 218 -16.08 14.98 -0.44
CA THR A 218 -17.40 15.25 0.15
C THR A 218 -17.32 16.38 1.17
N ALA A 219 -16.36 16.36 2.10
CA ALA A 219 -16.21 17.42 3.10
C ALA A 219 -15.96 18.80 2.47
N LYS A 220 -15.18 18.86 1.38
CA LYS A 220 -14.94 20.10 0.63
C LYS A 220 -16.20 20.61 -0.08
N GLN A 221 -17.05 19.70 -0.55
CA GLN A 221 -18.32 20.03 -1.24
C GLN A 221 -19.47 20.29 -0.27
N SER A 222 -19.39 19.81 0.97
CA SER A 222 -20.40 19.97 2.02
C SER A 222 -20.06 21.13 2.98
N ASN A 223 -19.99 22.34 2.44
CA ASN A 223 -19.71 23.58 3.19
C ASN A 223 -20.96 24.18 3.90
N GLY A 224 -22.03 23.41 4.07
CA GLY A 224 -23.30 23.88 4.64
C GLY A 224 -24.24 24.58 3.65
N GLN A 225 -23.96 24.52 2.35
CA GLN A 225 -24.83 25.07 1.31
C GLN A 225 -26.21 24.39 1.25
N THR A 226 -27.24 25.18 0.96
CA THR A 226 -28.57 24.67 0.58
C THR A 226 -28.56 24.33 -0.90
N VAL A 227 -29.09 23.15 -1.27
CA VAL A 227 -29.14 22.68 -2.65
C VAL A 227 -30.60 22.51 -3.05
N GLU A 228 -31.03 23.19 -4.11
CA GLU A 228 -32.34 22.93 -4.72
C GLU A 228 -32.29 21.57 -5.43
N ARG A 229 -33.20 20.65 -5.04
CA ARG A 229 -33.32 19.34 -5.68
C ARG A 229 -34.61 19.25 -6.47
N ALA A 230 -34.53 18.78 -7.71
CA ALA A 230 -35.70 18.34 -8.44
C ALA A 230 -36.29 17.10 -7.76
N VAL A 231 -37.54 17.18 -7.32
CA VAL A 231 -38.27 16.02 -6.78
C VAL A 231 -38.85 15.26 -7.98
N LYS A 232 -38.55 13.95 -8.07
CA LYS A 232 -39.10 13.09 -9.13
C LYS A 232 -40.63 13.12 -9.07
N ASN A 233 -41.29 13.21 -10.23
CA ASN A 233 -42.73 13.06 -10.27
C ASN A 233 -43.10 11.61 -9.90
N LYS A 234 -44.13 11.44 -9.07
CA LYS A 234 -44.57 10.13 -8.55
C LYS A 234 -46.09 10.02 -8.65
N ASP A 235 -46.58 10.05 -9.88
CA ASP A 235 -48.02 9.89 -10.12
C ASP A 235 -48.55 8.56 -9.59
N VAL A 236 -49.84 8.57 -9.20
CA VAL A 236 -50.61 7.38 -8.86
C VAL A 236 -51.48 7.03 -10.05
N LYS A 237 -51.20 5.90 -10.70
CA LYS A 237 -51.89 5.44 -11.93
C LYS A 237 -53.05 4.48 -11.63
N PHE A 238 -53.77 4.75 -10.55
CA PHE A 238 -54.99 4.08 -10.15
C PHE A 238 -56.15 5.07 -10.27
N ARG A 239 -57.38 4.60 -10.53
CA ARG A 239 -58.52 5.51 -10.74
C ARG A 239 -58.88 6.29 -9.48
N ASN A 240 -58.72 5.67 -8.32
CA ASN A 240 -58.99 6.24 -7.01
C ASN A 240 -58.26 5.43 -5.93
N GLU A 241 -58.35 5.89 -4.68
CA GLU A 241 -57.74 5.27 -3.51
C GLU A 241 -58.25 3.85 -3.24
N MET A 242 -59.55 3.61 -3.43
CA MET A 242 -60.16 2.27 -3.25
C MET A 242 -59.55 1.22 -4.19
N GLU A 243 -59.32 1.56 -5.46
CA GLU A 243 -58.68 0.63 -6.40
C GLU A 243 -57.22 0.31 -6.00
N LEU A 244 -56.52 1.29 -5.42
CA LEU A 244 -55.16 1.09 -4.91
C LEU A 244 -55.17 0.23 -3.63
N GLU A 245 -56.11 0.46 -2.71
CA GLU A 245 -56.30 -0.32 -1.49
C GLU A 245 -56.60 -1.79 -1.81
N ASP A 246 -57.52 -2.05 -2.75
CA ASP A 246 -57.85 -3.41 -3.22
C ASP A 246 -56.59 -4.10 -3.78
N TYR A 247 -55.78 -3.37 -4.55
CA TYR A 247 -54.54 -3.91 -5.12
C TYR A 247 -53.48 -4.20 -4.06
N ILE A 248 -53.31 -3.31 -3.07
CA ILE A 248 -52.38 -3.51 -1.94
C ILE A 248 -52.81 -4.71 -1.10
N THR A 249 -54.10 -4.85 -0.80
CA THR A 249 -54.65 -6.00 -0.08
C THR A 249 -54.35 -7.30 -0.83
N ALA A 250 -54.59 -7.34 -2.14
CA ALA A 250 -54.26 -8.49 -2.98
C ALA A 250 -52.76 -8.82 -2.97
N LEU A 251 -51.87 -7.81 -2.93
CA LEU A 251 -50.43 -8.03 -2.78
C LEU A 251 -50.08 -8.65 -1.42
N ILE A 252 -50.65 -8.13 -0.32
CA ILE A 252 -50.42 -8.66 1.03
C ILE A 252 -50.86 -10.12 1.11
N GLU A 253 -52.04 -10.44 0.58
CA GLU A 253 -52.58 -11.81 0.54
C GLU A 253 -51.71 -12.74 -0.31
N ALA A 254 -51.31 -12.31 -1.51
CA ALA A 254 -50.44 -13.08 -2.40
C ALA A 254 -49.04 -13.31 -1.80
N GLN A 255 -48.58 -12.40 -0.94
CA GLN A 255 -47.34 -12.52 -0.19
C GLN A 255 -47.50 -13.28 1.14
N GLU A 256 -48.69 -13.79 1.45
CA GLU A 256 -49.02 -14.49 2.70
C GLU A 256 -48.69 -13.68 3.97
N GLY A 257 -48.84 -12.35 3.90
CA GLY A 257 -48.48 -11.46 5.00
C GLY A 257 -46.97 -11.35 5.27
N MET A 258 -46.14 -11.70 4.30
CA MET A 258 -44.67 -11.64 4.41
C MET A 258 -44.08 -10.51 3.57
N CYS A 259 -42.95 -9.97 4.01
CA CYS A 259 -42.20 -8.95 3.27
C CYS A 259 -41.66 -9.53 1.96
N ALA A 260 -41.99 -8.90 0.83
CA ALA A 260 -41.60 -9.36 -0.51
C ALA A 260 -40.08 -9.48 -0.75
N LEU A 261 -39.27 -8.78 0.05
CA LEU A 261 -37.81 -8.75 -0.09
C LEU A 261 -37.06 -9.64 0.89
N THR A 262 -37.61 -9.88 2.09
CA THR A 262 -36.87 -10.56 3.18
C THR A 262 -37.59 -11.73 3.83
N GLU A 263 -38.85 -11.98 3.47
CA GLU A 263 -39.67 -13.03 4.08
C GLU A 263 -39.84 -12.87 5.60
N LEU A 264 -39.73 -11.64 6.10
CA LEU A 264 -40.10 -11.33 7.49
C LEU A 264 -41.60 -11.12 7.57
N PRO A 265 -42.27 -11.52 8.68
CA PRO A 265 -43.67 -11.21 8.90
C PRO A 265 -43.93 -9.71 8.81
N LEU A 266 -44.99 -9.33 8.10
CA LEU A 266 -45.51 -7.98 8.09
C LEU A 266 -46.35 -7.75 9.34
N GLU A 267 -46.22 -6.55 9.88
CA GLU A 267 -47.08 -6.06 10.97
C GLU A 267 -48.18 -5.17 10.38
N MET A 268 -49.42 -5.42 10.80
CA MET A 268 -50.64 -4.82 10.26
C MET A 268 -51.14 -3.68 11.15
N ASP A 269 -50.23 -2.73 11.46
CA ASP A 269 -50.50 -1.56 12.29
C ASP A 269 -51.07 -1.87 13.69
N GLU A 270 -50.68 -3.00 14.29
CA GLU A 270 -51.07 -3.32 15.66
C GLU A 270 -50.56 -2.26 16.65
N LYS A 271 -51.41 -1.88 17.62
CA LYS A 271 -51.13 -0.80 18.58
C LYS A 271 -49.78 -0.94 19.32
N ASP A 272 -49.38 -2.18 19.61
CA ASP A 272 -48.18 -2.52 20.38
C ASP A 272 -47.14 -3.32 19.56
N GLY A 273 -47.25 -3.27 18.24
CA GLY A 273 -46.30 -3.95 17.35
C GLY A 273 -44.95 -3.25 17.21
N ASP A 274 -43.97 -3.98 16.66
CA ASP A 274 -42.70 -3.47 16.18
C ASP A 274 -42.86 -2.56 14.94
N LYS A 275 -42.71 -1.26 15.20
CA LYS A 275 -42.76 -0.18 14.21
C LYS A 275 -41.86 -0.36 12.99
N GLU A 276 -40.80 -1.15 13.08
CA GLU A 276 -39.92 -1.44 11.94
C GLU A 276 -40.51 -2.50 10.99
N LEU A 277 -41.36 -3.40 11.50
CA LEU A 277 -42.03 -4.46 10.74
C LEU A 277 -43.36 -4.04 10.11
N ILE A 278 -43.89 -2.87 10.49
CA ILE A 278 -45.10 -2.28 9.89
C ILE A 278 -45.02 -2.35 8.36
N CYS A 279 -46.08 -2.83 7.73
CA CYS A 279 -46.14 -2.95 6.29
C CYS A 279 -45.99 -1.58 5.60
N SER A 280 -45.27 -1.56 4.49
CA SER A 280 -44.95 -0.35 3.76
C SER A 280 -44.97 -0.64 2.26
N LEU A 281 -45.58 0.27 1.50
CA LEU A 281 -45.62 0.19 0.05
C LEU A 281 -44.28 0.63 -0.56
N ASP A 282 -43.65 -0.24 -1.34
CA ASP A 282 -42.41 0.03 -2.08
C ASP A 282 -42.66 -0.01 -3.59
N ARG A 283 -41.92 0.83 -4.33
CA ARG A 283 -41.88 0.79 -5.79
C ARG A 283 -40.69 -0.05 -6.22
N ILE A 284 -40.93 -1.12 -6.98
CA ILE A 284 -39.88 -2.01 -7.49
C ILE A 284 -38.85 -1.18 -8.27
N ASP A 285 -39.28 -0.46 -9.30
CA ASP A 285 -38.54 0.62 -9.93
C ASP A 285 -38.83 1.96 -9.24
N SER A 286 -37.83 2.49 -8.54
CA SER A 286 -37.90 3.78 -7.85
C SER A 286 -37.96 4.99 -8.78
N ASN A 287 -37.67 4.82 -10.08
CA ASN A 287 -37.85 5.83 -11.12
C ASN A 287 -39.26 5.81 -11.74
N GLY A 288 -40.00 4.72 -11.55
CA GLY A 288 -41.39 4.55 -12.03
C GLY A 288 -42.44 5.18 -11.12
N HIS A 289 -43.71 4.94 -11.44
CA HIS A 289 -44.87 5.51 -10.75
C HIS A 289 -45.50 4.51 -9.76
N TYR A 290 -46.51 4.96 -9.00
CA TYR A 290 -47.39 4.02 -8.29
C TYR A 290 -48.36 3.43 -9.31
N GLU A 291 -47.99 2.31 -9.89
CA GLU A 291 -48.72 1.64 -10.95
C GLU A 291 -48.70 0.12 -10.74
N ARG A 292 -49.64 -0.58 -11.38
CA ARG A 292 -49.67 -2.04 -11.36
C ARG A 292 -48.31 -2.59 -11.82
N ASP A 293 -47.91 -3.71 -11.22
CA ASP A 293 -46.67 -4.44 -11.51
C ASP A 293 -45.37 -3.72 -11.10
N ASN A 294 -45.46 -2.47 -10.62
CA ASN A 294 -44.32 -1.74 -10.05
C ASN A 294 -44.39 -1.61 -8.53
N LEU A 295 -45.31 -2.30 -7.85
CA LEU A 295 -45.51 -2.20 -6.40
C LEU A 295 -45.29 -3.55 -5.72
N GLN A 296 -44.77 -3.50 -4.51
CA GLN A 296 -44.62 -4.64 -3.59
C GLN A 296 -44.80 -4.16 -2.15
N VAL A 297 -45.21 -5.04 -1.24
CA VAL A 297 -45.35 -4.72 0.19
C VAL A 297 -44.18 -5.28 0.98
N VAL A 298 -43.53 -4.42 1.76
CA VAL A 298 -42.30 -4.75 2.50
C VAL A 298 -42.37 -4.21 3.92
N CYS A 299 -41.51 -4.69 4.83
CA CYS A 299 -41.36 -4.05 6.14
C CYS A 299 -40.84 -2.61 6.00
N ARG A 300 -41.28 -1.71 6.88
CA ARG A 300 -40.90 -0.30 6.88
C ARG A 300 -39.38 -0.08 6.91
N PHE A 301 -38.64 -0.86 7.70
CA PHE A 301 -37.19 -0.75 7.74
C PHE A 301 -36.53 -1.17 6.42
N ILE A 302 -37.11 -2.17 5.74
CA ILE A 302 -36.62 -2.66 4.46
C ILE A 302 -36.85 -1.64 3.35
N ASN A 303 -38.02 -0.99 3.30
CA ASN A 303 -38.26 0.10 2.36
C ASN A 303 -37.25 1.24 2.56
N ARG A 304 -36.96 1.58 3.82
CA ARG A 304 -35.95 2.59 4.16
C ARG A 304 -34.53 2.19 3.75
N TRP A 305 -34.18 0.91 3.86
CA TRP A 305 -32.87 0.41 3.45
C TRP A 305 -32.71 0.36 1.94
N LYS A 306 -33.76 -0.04 1.20
CA LYS A 306 -33.76 -0.01 -0.27
C LYS A 306 -33.68 1.43 -0.78
N SER A 307 -34.47 2.34 -0.22
CA SER A 307 -34.55 3.75 -0.63
C SER A 307 -34.82 3.88 -2.13
N ASP A 308 -33.85 4.35 -2.91
CA ASP A 308 -33.89 4.50 -4.37
C ASP A 308 -32.93 3.55 -5.08
N SER A 309 -32.39 2.57 -4.34
CA SER A 309 -31.54 1.51 -4.91
C SER A 309 -32.35 0.62 -5.85
N ASP A 310 -31.65 0.06 -6.84
CA ASP A 310 -32.20 -0.96 -7.73
C ASP A 310 -32.67 -2.18 -6.93
N ASN A 311 -33.84 -2.72 -7.30
CA ASN A 311 -34.50 -3.79 -6.56
C ASN A 311 -33.69 -5.09 -6.56
N GLU A 312 -33.15 -5.49 -7.71
CA GLU A 312 -32.43 -6.75 -7.86
C GLU A 312 -31.06 -6.69 -7.20
N GLU A 313 -30.37 -5.56 -7.31
CA GLU A 313 -29.12 -5.35 -6.58
C GLU A 313 -29.37 -5.38 -5.06
N PHE A 314 -30.47 -4.81 -4.57
CA PHE A 314 -30.82 -4.87 -3.16
C PHE A 314 -31.13 -6.30 -2.70
N ARG A 315 -31.90 -7.09 -3.46
CA ARG A 315 -32.12 -8.52 -3.21
C ARG A 315 -30.80 -9.29 -3.15
N ARG A 316 -29.86 -9.00 -4.07
CA ARG A 316 -28.52 -9.61 -4.07
C ARG A 316 -27.75 -9.30 -2.79
N LEU A 317 -27.85 -8.08 -2.26
CA LEU A 317 -27.21 -7.68 -1.00
C LEU A 317 -27.85 -8.35 0.22
N LEU A 318 -29.18 -8.52 0.25
CA LEU A 318 -29.88 -9.25 1.31
C LEU A 318 -29.45 -10.73 1.37
N LYS A 319 -29.29 -11.38 0.21
CA LYS A 319 -28.76 -12.76 0.13
C LYS A 319 -27.37 -12.89 0.74
N ILE A 320 -26.51 -11.88 0.62
CA ILE A 320 -25.18 -11.86 1.25
C ILE A 320 -25.28 -11.84 2.78
N LEU A 321 -26.29 -11.16 3.34
CA LEU A 321 -26.55 -11.12 4.78
C LEU A 321 -27.13 -12.45 5.31
N GLY A 322 -27.38 -13.43 4.44
CA GLY A 322 -28.01 -14.70 4.81
C GLY A 322 -29.52 -14.60 4.99
N ILE A 323 -30.15 -13.54 4.44
CA ILE A 323 -31.59 -13.36 4.46
C ILE A 323 -32.17 -14.09 3.24
N SER A 324 -33.13 -15.00 3.47
CA SER A 324 -33.88 -15.67 2.41
C SER A 324 -34.69 -14.64 1.61
N CYS A 325 -34.66 -14.73 0.29
CA CYS A 325 -35.36 -13.82 -0.61
C CYS A 325 -36.12 -14.65 -1.64
N MET A 326 -37.41 -14.35 -1.86
CA MET A 326 -38.18 -14.97 -2.94
C MET A 326 -37.47 -14.78 -4.29
N THR A 327 -37.30 -15.87 -5.03
CA THR A 327 -37.05 -15.83 -6.47
C THR A 327 -38.38 -15.63 -7.18
N GLN A 328 -38.51 -14.55 -7.95
CA GLN A 328 -39.58 -14.45 -8.94
C GLN A 328 -39.21 -15.39 -10.09
N ASP A 329 -39.62 -16.65 -9.99
CA ASP A 329 -39.64 -17.56 -11.13
C ASP A 329 -40.96 -17.30 -11.88
N ASN A 330 -40.84 -16.90 -13.16
CA ASN A 330 -41.96 -16.75 -14.10
C ASN A 330 -42.65 -18.09 -14.39
#